data_AF-R8W0Z4-F1
#
_entry.id   AF-R8W0Z4-F1
#
_cell.length_a   1.000
_cell.length_b   1.000
_cell.length_c   1.000
_cell.angle_alpha   90.00
_cell.angle_beta   90.00
_cell.angle_gamma   90.00
#
_symmetry.space_group_name_H-M   'P 1'
#
loop_
_entity.id
_entity.type
_entity.pdbx_description
1 polymer ?
#
loop_
_entity_poly.entity_id
_entity_poly.type
_entity_poly.pdbx_seq_one_letter_code
_entity_poly.pdbx_strand_id
1 'polypeptide(L)'
;MTEHEKFMNAALKLARKAAAEGEVPVGCVVVRDGVIVGRGRNRRETKKDALGHAEIEAIHKACKKLGGWRLHQCDLYVTLEPCPMCTGAIINARIKTVYYGAPDLKAGSCGSVVNLFDLPYNHKPELVSGLMEQECTEELQKFFRQLRERKKLEKQLRKQAQMNDLNEI
;
A
#
# COMPACT_ATOMS: atom_id res chain seq x y z
N MET A 1 5.48 22.09 -4.74
CA MET A 1 5.05 20.85 -4.08
C MET A 1 4.11 21.23 -2.95
N THR A 2 2.87 20.80 -3.01
CA THR A 2 1.87 21.04 -1.95
C THR A 2 2.21 20.24 -0.68
N GLU A 3 1.57 20.57 0.44
CA GLU A 3 1.75 19.81 1.67
C GLU A 3 1.29 18.34 1.52
N HIS A 4 0.18 18.09 0.82
CA HIS A 4 -0.30 16.74 0.53
C HIS A 4 0.69 15.94 -0.35
N GLU A 5 1.26 16.56 -1.39
CA GLU A 5 2.29 15.94 -2.22
C GLU A 5 3.54 15.59 -1.41
N LYS A 6 3.92 16.38 -0.40
CA LYS A 6 5.04 16.05 0.49
C LYS A 6 4.78 14.75 1.26
N PHE A 7 3.56 14.55 1.75
CA PHE A 7 3.19 13.32 2.47
C PHE A 7 3.02 12.12 1.53
N MET A 8 2.43 12.30 0.36
CA MET A 8 2.36 11.24 -0.65
C MET A 8 3.77 10.84 -1.13
N ASN A 9 4.68 11.79 -1.31
CA ASN A 9 6.09 11.49 -1.58
C ASN A 9 6.76 10.69 -0.44
N ALA A 10 6.40 10.94 0.82
CA ALA A 10 6.88 10.12 1.94
C ALA A 10 6.33 8.68 1.86
N ALA A 11 5.08 8.50 1.43
CA ALA A 11 4.50 7.19 1.16
C ALA A 11 5.17 6.49 -0.03
N LEU A 12 5.45 7.20 -1.14
CA LEU A 12 6.21 6.67 -2.29
C LEU A 12 7.61 6.20 -1.91
N LYS A 13 8.32 6.92 -1.02
CA LYS A 13 9.62 6.44 -0.49
C LYS A 13 9.48 5.12 0.25
N LEU A 14 8.36 4.87 0.93
CA LEU A 14 8.07 3.60 1.60
C LEU A 14 7.68 2.51 0.59
N ALA A 15 6.91 2.86 -0.44
CA ALA A 15 6.55 1.96 -1.55
C ALA A 15 7.80 1.43 -2.28
N ARG A 16 8.75 2.32 -2.59
CA ARG A 16 10.05 1.96 -3.19
C ARG A 16 10.86 1.00 -2.30
N LYS A 17 10.81 1.20 -0.98
CA LYS A 17 11.46 0.27 -0.03
C LYS A 17 10.80 -1.11 -0.05
N ALA A 18 9.48 -1.20 -0.23
CA ALA A 18 8.78 -2.49 -0.39
C ALA A 18 9.20 -3.18 -1.69
N ALA A 19 9.21 -2.46 -2.82
CA ALA A 19 9.71 -3.01 -4.08
C ALA A 19 11.14 -3.54 -3.99
N ALA A 20 12.04 -2.81 -3.30
CA ALA A 20 13.42 -3.24 -3.09
C ALA A 20 13.54 -4.55 -2.28
N GLU A 21 12.54 -4.89 -1.47
CA GLU A 21 12.45 -6.16 -0.74
C GLU A 21 11.67 -7.23 -1.51
N GLY A 22 11.27 -6.96 -2.76
CA GLY A 22 10.48 -7.89 -3.58
C GLY A 22 8.99 -7.90 -3.26
N GLU A 23 8.50 -6.94 -2.48
CA GLU A 23 7.09 -6.76 -2.12
C GLU A 23 6.38 -5.83 -3.11
N VAL A 24 5.07 -5.97 -3.27
CA VAL A 24 4.26 -5.01 -4.05
C VAL A 24 4.50 -3.58 -3.49
N PRO A 25 4.81 -2.57 -4.32
CA PRO A 25 5.21 -1.24 -3.88
C PRO A 25 4.01 -0.43 -3.38
N VAL A 26 3.61 -0.69 -2.14
CA VAL A 26 2.61 0.11 -1.43
C VAL A 26 3.24 0.71 -0.19
N GLY A 27 3.11 2.02 -0.04
CA GLY A 27 3.55 2.76 1.14
C GLY A 27 2.42 3.59 1.70
N CYS A 28 2.46 3.82 3.01
CA CYS A 28 1.44 4.59 3.72
C CYS A 28 2.06 5.43 4.84
N VAL A 29 1.55 6.64 5.02
CA VAL A 29 1.84 7.49 6.19
C VAL A 29 0.55 7.99 6.83
N VAL A 30 0.57 8.09 8.16
CA VAL A 30 -0.49 8.75 8.95
C VAL A 30 0.08 10.04 9.50
N VAL A 31 -0.64 11.15 9.32
CA VAL A 31 -0.22 12.51 9.65
C VAL A 31 -1.18 13.11 10.66
N ARG A 32 -0.67 13.82 11.66
CA ARG A 32 -1.44 14.64 12.60
C ARG A 32 -0.74 15.99 12.70
N ASP A 33 -1.49 17.08 12.51
CA ASP A 33 -0.98 18.46 12.62
C ASP A 33 0.31 18.70 11.80
N GLY A 34 0.33 18.24 10.55
CA GLY A 34 1.50 18.36 9.66
C GLY A 34 2.68 17.42 9.99
N VAL A 35 2.55 16.57 11.01
CA VAL A 35 3.60 15.66 11.47
C VAL A 35 3.24 14.20 11.20
N ILE A 36 4.15 13.47 10.56
CA ILE A 36 3.97 12.02 10.36
C ILE A 36 4.08 11.29 11.71
N VAL A 37 2.98 10.65 12.10
CA VAL A 37 2.85 9.86 13.33
C VAL A 37 2.88 8.34 13.09
N GLY A 38 2.62 7.89 11.86
CA GLY A 38 2.68 6.48 11.46
C GLY A 38 3.34 6.31 10.08
N ARG A 39 4.10 5.24 9.89
CA ARG A 39 4.73 4.88 8.60
C ARG A 39 4.66 3.39 8.36
N GLY A 40 4.04 2.97 7.27
CA GLY A 40 3.91 1.58 6.91
C GLY A 40 4.25 1.32 5.45
N ARG A 41 4.63 0.08 5.15
CA ARG A 41 4.78 -0.40 3.78
C ARG A 41 4.38 -1.86 3.70
N ASN A 42 4.00 -2.30 2.50
CA ASN A 42 3.67 -3.68 2.29
C ASN A 42 4.87 -4.59 2.64
N ARG A 43 4.58 -5.64 3.41
CA ARG A 43 5.53 -6.65 3.92
C ARG A 43 4.86 -8.03 3.99
N ARG A 44 3.83 -8.27 3.18
CA ARG A 44 3.03 -9.49 3.21
C ARG A 44 3.87 -10.75 3.03
N GLU A 45 4.75 -10.76 2.02
CA GLU A 45 5.57 -11.93 1.68
C GLU A 45 6.69 -12.15 2.72
N THR A 46 7.39 -11.08 3.09
CA THR A 46 8.52 -11.08 4.02
C THR A 46 8.11 -11.43 5.45
N LYS A 47 6.94 -10.95 5.92
CA LYS A 47 6.38 -11.33 7.22
C LYS A 47 5.56 -12.62 7.19
N LYS A 48 5.23 -13.14 6.01
CA LYS A 48 4.29 -14.26 5.83
C LYS A 48 2.95 -14.00 6.55
N ASP A 49 2.47 -12.78 6.46
CA ASP A 49 1.28 -12.31 7.17
C ASP A 49 0.33 -11.62 6.18
N ALA A 50 -0.89 -12.16 6.06
CA ALA A 50 -1.93 -11.61 5.20
C ALA A 50 -2.31 -10.17 5.56
N LEU A 51 -2.11 -9.74 6.82
CA LEU A 51 -2.38 -8.39 7.29
C LEU A 51 -1.21 -7.42 7.04
N GLY A 52 -0.12 -7.88 6.43
CA GLY A 52 1.13 -7.14 6.19
C GLY A 52 1.04 -5.98 5.21
N HIS A 53 -0.09 -5.27 5.15
CA HIS A 53 -0.34 -4.11 4.30
C HIS A 53 0.20 -2.80 4.90
N ALA A 54 0.44 -1.82 4.04
CA ALA A 54 1.06 -0.56 4.42
C ALA A 54 0.19 0.24 5.40
N GLU A 55 -1.12 0.27 5.16
CA GLU A 55 -2.12 1.01 5.93
C GLU A 55 -2.24 0.43 7.35
N ILE A 56 -2.30 -0.90 7.47
CA ILE A 56 -2.34 -1.60 8.76
C ILE A 56 -1.11 -1.26 9.60
N GLU A 57 0.09 -1.34 9.00
CA GLU A 57 1.34 -1.01 9.70
C GLU A 57 1.39 0.48 10.09
N ALA A 58 0.93 1.39 9.23
CA ALA A 58 0.94 2.82 9.49
C ALA A 58 -0.04 3.20 10.62
N ILE A 59 -1.27 2.67 10.59
CA ILE A 59 -2.28 2.85 11.64
C ILE A 59 -1.76 2.30 12.97
N HIS A 60 -1.23 1.07 12.98
CA HIS A 60 -0.67 0.47 14.20
C HIS A 60 0.40 1.36 14.85
N LYS A 61 1.34 1.88 14.05
CA LYS A 61 2.39 2.77 14.56
C LYS A 61 1.87 4.12 15.02
N ALA A 62 0.86 4.68 14.34
CA ALA A 62 0.19 5.90 14.77
C ALA A 62 -0.50 5.69 16.13
N CYS A 63 -1.24 4.59 16.29
CA CYS A 63 -1.88 4.24 17.57
C CYS A 63 -0.86 4.11 18.69
N LYS A 64 0.26 3.41 18.45
CA LYS A 64 1.34 3.26 19.43
C LYS A 64 1.97 4.61 19.81
N LYS A 65 2.20 5.48 18.82
CA LYS A 65 2.81 6.80 19.05
C LYS A 65 1.88 7.77 19.79
N LEU A 66 0.58 7.71 19.52
CA LEU A 66 -0.42 8.62 20.10
C LEU A 66 -1.09 8.06 21.37
N GLY A 67 -0.79 6.82 21.76
CA GLY A 67 -1.30 6.20 22.98
C GLY A 67 -2.77 5.78 22.92
N GLY A 68 -3.34 5.62 21.73
CA GLY A 68 -4.76 5.28 21.58
C GLY A 68 -5.16 4.93 20.16
N TRP A 69 -6.31 4.26 20.02
CA TRP A 69 -6.81 3.77 18.73
C TRP A 69 -7.61 4.80 17.92
N ARG A 70 -8.05 5.90 18.54
CA ARG A 70 -8.85 6.94 17.89
C ARG A 70 -7.95 7.97 17.19
N LEU A 71 -7.82 7.84 15.88
CA LEU A 71 -7.02 8.69 14.99
C LEU A 71 -7.89 9.75 14.25
N HIS A 72 -8.96 10.23 14.88
CA HIS A 72 -9.93 11.22 14.36
C HIS A 72 -9.38 12.60 14.01
N GLN A 73 -8.15 12.90 14.38
CA GLN A 73 -7.43 14.11 13.99
C GLN A 73 -6.29 13.81 13.02
N CYS A 74 -6.28 12.62 12.42
CA CYS A 74 -5.22 12.18 11.53
C CYS A 74 -5.72 11.98 10.10
N ASP A 75 -4.85 12.34 9.16
CA ASP A 75 -5.01 12.05 7.74
C ASP A 75 -4.12 10.87 7.35
N LEU A 76 -4.59 10.05 6.42
CA LEU A 76 -3.86 8.91 5.90
C LEU A 76 -3.54 9.12 4.42
N TYR A 77 -2.28 8.93 4.04
CA TYR A 77 -1.82 9.01 2.66
C TYR A 77 -1.29 7.63 2.25
N VAL A 78 -1.79 7.07 1.16
CA VAL A 78 -1.41 5.74 0.68
C VAL A 78 -1.23 5.73 -0.83
N THR A 79 -0.21 5.03 -1.33
CA THR A 79 0.12 5.08 -2.77
C THR A 79 -0.86 4.30 -3.66
N LEU A 80 -1.65 3.40 -3.10
CA LEU A 80 -2.64 2.59 -3.82
C LEU A 80 -3.96 2.63 -3.04
N GLU A 81 -5.07 2.63 -3.76
CA GLU A 81 -6.41 2.59 -3.18
C GLU A 81 -6.54 1.45 -2.14
N PRO A 82 -7.04 1.74 -0.92
CA PRO A 82 -7.21 0.73 0.11
C PRO A 82 -8.15 -0.43 -0.28
N CYS A 83 -7.77 -1.65 0.09
CA CYS A 83 -8.61 -2.85 -0.04
C CYS A 83 -9.64 -2.96 1.11
N PRO A 84 -10.59 -3.92 1.10
CA PRO A 84 -11.67 -3.98 2.10
C PRO A 84 -11.16 -4.05 3.54
N MET A 85 -10.07 -4.79 3.76
CA MET A 85 -9.41 -4.91 5.06
C MET A 85 -8.88 -3.57 5.55
N CYS A 86 -8.11 -2.86 4.71
CA CYS A 86 -7.51 -1.58 5.06
C CYS A 86 -8.58 -0.51 5.24
N THR A 87 -9.58 -0.45 4.36
CA THR A 87 -10.72 0.46 4.47
C THR A 87 -11.50 0.23 5.78
N GLY A 88 -11.73 -1.04 6.16
CA GLY A 88 -12.32 -1.39 7.45
C GLY A 88 -11.47 -0.93 8.64
N ALA A 89 -10.14 -1.08 8.57
CA ALA A 89 -9.23 -0.59 9.60
C ALA A 89 -9.25 0.94 9.72
N ILE A 90 -9.32 1.65 8.60
CA ILE A 90 -9.43 3.12 8.53
C ILE A 90 -10.71 3.60 9.25
N ILE A 91 -11.86 2.96 8.96
CA ILE A 91 -13.15 3.28 9.60
C ILE A 91 -13.08 3.06 11.11
N ASN A 92 -12.50 1.94 11.56
CA ASN A 92 -12.37 1.61 12.98
C ASN A 92 -11.38 2.54 13.70
N ALA A 93 -10.30 2.95 13.04
CA ALA A 93 -9.33 3.90 13.57
C ALA A 93 -9.84 5.34 13.57
N ARG A 94 -11.00 5.62 12.97
CA ARG A 94 -11.61 6.95 12.87
C ARG A 94 -10.78 7.95 12.06
N ILE A 95 -9.98 7.50 11.09
CA ILE A 95 -9.16 8.42 10.27
C ILE A 95 -10.04 9.53 9.66
N LYS A 96 -9.58 10.78 9.74
CA LYS A 96 -10.34 11.95 9.30
C LYS A 96 -10.49 11.98 7.78
N THR A 97 -9.35 11.97 7.09
CA THR A 97 -9.30 12.07 5.62
C THR A 97 -8.34 11.02 5.07
N VAL A 98 -8.72 10.39 3.97
CA VAL A 98 -7.92 9.41 3.22
C VAL A 98 -7.53 10.01 1.88
N TYR A 99 -6.23 10.06 1.62
CA TYR A 99 -5.65 10.43 0.34
C TYR A 99 -5.03 9.18 -0.29
N TYR A 100 -5.45 8.82 -1.50
CA TYR A 100 -4.78 7.75 -2.25
C TYR A 100 -4.27 8.22 -3.61
N GLY A 101 -3.19 7.58 -4.06
CA GLY A 101 -2.59 7.83 -5.37
C GLY A 101 -3.27 7.04 -6.48
N ALA A 102 -2.78 5.84 -6.76
CA ALA A 102 -3.29 5.00 -7.84
C ALA A 102 -4.61 4.29 -7.45
N PRO A 103 -5.58 4.13 -8.38
CA PRO A 103 -6.75 3.30 -8.16
C PRO A 103 -6.40 1.81 -8.16
N ASP A 104 -7.15 1.00 -7.41
CA ASP A 104 -7.07 -0.48 -7.46
C ASP A 104 -8.35 -1.05 -8.06
N LEU A 105 -8.36 -1.22 -9.38
CA LEU A 105 -9.53 -1.72 -10.12
C LEU A 105 -9.93 -3.17 -9.76
N LYS A 106 -9.09 -3.90 -9.02
CA LYS A 106 -9.34 -5.32 -8.70
C LYS A 106 -9.72 -5.55 -7.25
N ALA A 107 -9.28 -4.68 -6.34
CA ALA A 107 -9.52 -4.85 -4.91
C ALA A 107 -9.89 -3.55 -4.17
N GLY A 108 -9.92 -2.40 -4.86
CA GLY A 108 -10.17 -1.09 -4.27
C GLY A 108 -11.56 -0.98 -3.65
N SER A 109 -11.60 -0.49 -2.41
CA SER A 109 -12.80 -0.38 -1.58
C SER A 109 -13.14 1.07 -1.20
N CYS A 110 -12.58 2.03 -1.94
CA CYS A 110 -12.82 3.46 -1.81
C CYS A 110 -13.34 4.07 -3.12
N GLY A 111 -13.95 3.26 -4.00
CA GLY A 111 -14.53 3.75 -5.26
C GLY A 111 -14.40 2.77 -6.44
N SER A 112 -13.37 1.92 -6.49
CA SER A 112 -13.14 1.04 -7.65
C SER A 112 -14.12 -0.14 -7.71
N VAL A 113 -14.01 -1.10 -6.78
CA VAL A 113 -14.91 -2.27 -6.74
C VAL A 113 -16.15 -1.94 -5.93
N VAL A 114 -15.95 -1.23 -4.82
CA VAL A 114 -16.99 -0.75 -3.92
C VAL A 114 -16.48 0.51 -3.23
N ASN A 115 -17.38 1.32 -2.70
CA ASN A 115 -17.02 2.37 -1.75
C ASN A 115 -17.61 2.03 -0.38
N LEU A 116 -16.79 1.54 0.55
CA LEU A 116 -17.27 1.20 1.90
C LEU A 116 -17.66 2.43 2.73
N PHE A 117 -17.20 3.63 2.37
CA PHE A 117 -17.57 4.85 3.10
C PHE A 117 -19.02 5.28 2.84
N ASP A 118 -19.64 4.80 1.76
CA ASP A 118 -21.05 5.09 1.46
C ASP A 118 -22.01 4.25 2.33
N LEU A 119 -21.55 3.11 2.85
CA LEU A 119 -22.32 2.22 3.72
C LEU A 119 -22.65 2.88 5.08
N PRO A 120 -23.66 2.41 5.82
CA PRO A 120 -24.14 3.04 7.07
C PRO A 120 -23.22 2.76 8.28
N TYR A 121 -21.90 2.86 8.11
CA TYR A 121 -20.96 2.81 9.21
C TYR A 121 -21.01 4.10 10.05
N ASN A 122 -20.64 3.97 11.32
CA ASN A 122 -20.64 5.05 12.30
C ASN A 122 -19.49 6.07 12.14
N HIS A 123 -18.62 5.89 11.14
CA HIS A 123 -17.57 6.84 10.78
C HIS A 123 -17.32 6.76 9.28
N LYS A 124 -17.20 7.92 8.63
CA LYS A 124 -17.01 8.08 7.19
C LYS A 124 -15.90 9.10 6.97
N PRO A 125 -14.67 8.65 6.64
CA PRO A 125 -13.58 9.56 6.30
C PRO A 125 -13.94 10.39 5.06
N GLU A 126 -13.42 11.61 5.00
CA GLU A 126 -13.30 12.32 3.73
C GLU A 126 -12.35 11.54 2.81
N LEU A 127 -12.59 11.57 1.50
CA LEU A 127 -11.80 10.83 0.52
C LEU A 127 -11.30 11.77 -0.57
N VAL A 128 -10.00 11.70 -0.84
CA VAL A 128 -9.32 12.38 -1.94
C VAL A 128 -8.58 11.32 -2.76
N SER A 129 -9.02 11.14 -3.99
CA SER A 129 -8.45 10.21 -4.95
C SER A 129 -7.46 10.89 -5.90
N GLY A 130 -6.56 10.11 -6.50
CA GLY A 130 -5.71 10.57 -7.59
C GLY A 130 -4.53 11.46 -7.18
N LEU A 131 -4.18 11.53 -5.89
CA LEU A 131 -3.06 12.37 -5.44
C LEU A 131 -1.72 11.75 -5.88
N MET A 132 -1.02 12.39 -6.82
CA MET A 132 0.18 11.84 -7.46
C MET A 132 -0.08 10.46 -8.09
N GLU A 133 -1.24 10.32 -8.76
CA GLU A 133 -1.68 9.07 -9.38
C GLU A 133 -0.66 8.50 -10.35
N GLN A 134 -0.08 9.37 -11.19
CA GLN A 134 0.88 8.96 -12.21
C GLN A 134 2.10 8.30 -11.57
N GLU A 135 2.73 8.96 -10.60
CA GLU A 135 3.93 8.45 -9.92
C GLU A 135 3.63 7.17 -9.14
N CYS A 136 2.47 7.08 -8.50
CA CYS A 136 2.05 5.87 -7.80
C CYS A 136 1.82 4.69 -8.75
N THR A 137 1.20 4.96 -9.90
CA THR A 137 0.93 3.95 -10.95
C THR A 137 2.23 3.47 -11.58
N GLU A 138 3.16 4.37 -11.87
CA GLU A 138 4.46 4.05 -12.45
C GLU A 138 5.27 3.09 -11.57
N GLU A 139 5.29 3.28 -10.24
CA GLU A 139 5.98 2.36 -9.31
C GLU A 139 5.38 0.94 -9.37
N LEU A 140 4.05 0.81 -9.39
CA LEU A 140 3.37 -0.49 -9.51
C LEU A 140 3.68 -1.16 -10.85
N GLN A 141 3.57 -0.42 -11.95
CA GLN A 141 3.82 -0.95 -13.29
C GLN A 141 5.28 -1.41 -13.44
N LYS A 142 6.23 -0.62 -12.94
CA LYS A 142 7.66 -0.97 -12.94
C LYS A 142 7.90 -2.26 -12.17
N PHE A 143 7.35 -2.40 -10.98
CA PHE A 143 7.50 -3.61 -10.17
C PHE A 143 6.95 -4.86 -10.88
N PHE A 144 5.72 -4.80 -11.40
CA PHE A 144 5.12 -5.97 -12.06
C PHE A 144 5.81 -6.33 -13.38
N ARG A 145 6.37 -5.36 -14.11
CA ARG A 145 7.20 -5.62 -15.29
C ARG A 145 8.44 -6.41 -14.92
N GLN A 146 9.21 -5.91 -13.94
CA GLN A 146 10.41 -6.58 -13.43
C GLN A 146 10.10 -7.98 -12.86
N LEU A 147 8.97 -8.13 -12.15
CA LEU A 147 8.55 -9.42 -11.61
C LEU A 147 8.28 -10.46 -12.71
N ARG A 148 7.63 -10.06 -13.81
CA ARG A 148 7.39 -10.94 -14.96
C ARG A 148 8.68 -11.34 -15.66
N GLU A 149 9.59 -10.39 -15.86
CA GLU A 149 10.90 -10.64 -16.46
C GLU A 149 11.72 -11.63 -15.63
N ARG A 150 11.80 -11.42 -14.30
CA ARG A 150 12.47 -12.34 -13.37
C ARG A 150 11.89 -13.75 -13.45
N LYS A 151 10.56 -13.90 -13.38
CA LYS A 151 9.89 -15.20 -13.47
C LYS A 151 10.17 -15.92 -14.81
N LYS A 152 10.24 -15.16 -15.91
CA LYS A 152 10.56 -15.71 -17.24
C LYS A 152 11.99 -16.26 -17.25
N LEU A 153 12.96 -15.51 -16.71
CA LEU A 153 14.35 -15.93 -16.62
C LEU A 153 14.51 -17.17 -15.72
N GLU A 154 13.90 -17.18 -14.54
CA GLU A 154 13.92 -18.34 -13.63
C GLU A 154 13.37 -19.60 -14.29
N LYS A 155 12.28 -19.47 -15.05
CA LYS A 155 11.70 -20.60 -15.80
C LYS A 155 12.64 -21.11 -16.90
N GLN A 156 13.36 -20.22 -17.59
CA GLN A 156 14.35 -20.60 -18.61
C GLN A 156 15.53 -21.35 -17.99
N LEU A 157 16.08 -20.82 -16.89
CA LEU A 157 17.19 -21.47 -16.16
C LEU A 157 16.80 -22.86 -15.66
N ARG A 158 15.59 -23.02 -15.09
CA ARG A 158 15.10 -24.34 -14.65
C ARG A 158 14.98 -25.35 -15.78
N LYS A 159 14.49 -24.92 -16.96
CA LYS A 159 14.40 -25.80 -18.14
C LYS A 159 15.77 -26.22 -18.64
N GLN A 160 16.73 -25.30 -18.63
CA GLN A 160 18.09 -25.58 -19.08
C GLN A 160 18.82 -26.55 -18.14
N ALA A 161 18.66 -26.38 -16.82
CA ALA A 161 19.19 -27.32 -15.83
C ALA A 161 18.63 -28.74 -16.02
N GLN A 162 17.30 -28.87 -16.16
CA GLN A 162 16.65 -30.16 -16.42
C GLN A 162 17.13 -30.84 -17.71
N MET A 163 17.41 -30.06 -18.76
CA MET A 163 17.89 -30.61 -20.03
C MET A 163 19.35 -31.04 -19.98
N ASN A 164 20.17 -30.40 -19.16
CA ASN A 164 21.55 -30.81 -18.92
C ASN A 164 21.61 -32.10 -18.08
N ASP A 165 20.79 -32.20 -17.02
CA ASP A 165 20.71 -33.40 -16.18
C ASP A 165 20.25 -34.64 -16.97
N LEU A 166 19.40 -34.48 -17.99
CA LEU A 166 18.96 -35.57 -18.88
C LEU A 166 20.05 -36.01 -19.88
N ASN A 167 21.01 -35.16 -20.21
CA ASN A 167 22.06 -35.46 -21.18
C ASN A 167 23.33 -36.07 -20.53
N GLU A 168 23.39 -36.10 -19.19
CA GLU A 168 24.48 -36.70 -18.40
C GLU A 168 24.17 -38.14 -17.91
N ILE A 169 23.01 -38.70 -18.29
CA ILE A 169 22.59 -40.10 -18.06
C ILE A 169 22.59 -40.85 -19.38
#